data_AF-A0A7V1FWL7-F1
#
_entry.id   AF-A0A7V1FWL7-F1
#
_cell.length_a   1.000
_cell.length_b   1.000
_cell.length_c   1.000
_cell.angle_alpha   90.00
_cell.angle_beta   90.00
_cell.angle_gamma   90.00
#
_symmetry.space_group_name_H-M   'P 1'
#
loop_
_entity.id
_entity.type
_entity.pdbx_description
1 polymer ?
#
loop_
_entity_poly.entity_id
_entity_poly.type
_entity_poly.pdbx_seq_one_letter_code
_entity_poly.pdbx_strand_id
1 'polypeptide(L)'
;MKKNKKQPSLKTSTQVINNIYKVNLKVKINETILIFTDNMDTKLTEIAKFVAETGKKHKINIKHNEFKATENHGAEPPETLWLSAFGSKTLTAL
;
A
#
# COMPACT_ATOMS: atom_id res chain seq x y z
N MET A 1 29.11 -17.95 14.30
CA MET A 1 27.70 -18.21 14.71
C MET A 1 26.76 -17.40 13.83
N LYS A 2 26.07 -18.03 12.88
CA LYS A 2 25.03 -17.36 12.07
C LYS A 2 23.76 -17.25 12.92
N LYS A 3 23.34 -16.04 13.27
CA LYS A 3 22.07 -15.81 13.98
C LYS A 3 20.92 -16.24 13.07
N ASN A 4 20.24 -17.34 13.41
CA ASN A 4 18.97 -17.72 12.79
C ASN A 4 17.91 -16.67 13.12
N LYS A 5 17.64 -15.74 12.19
CA LYS A 5 16.48 -14.87 12.28
C LYS A 5 15.24 -15.74 12.02
N LYS A 6 14.51 -16.12 13.07
CA LYS A 6 13.20 -16.76 12.93
C LYS A 6 12.29 -15.82 12.14
N GLN A 7 11.71 -16.32 11.04
CA GLN A 7 10.69 -15.57 10.30
C GLN A 7 9.47 -15.35 11.22
N PRO A 8 8.88 -14.14 11.21
CA PRO A 8 7.71 -13.84 12.04
C PRO A 8 6.50 -14.68 11.61
N SER A 9 5.71 -15.11 12.59
CA SER A 9 4.49 -15.90 12.35
C SER A 9 3.41 -15.06 11.64
N LEU A 10 2.52 -15.70 10.87
CA LEU A 10 1.37 -15.05 10.20
C LEU A 10 0.48 -14.21 11.15
N LYS A 11 0.32 -14.66 12.41
CA LYS A 11 -0.40 -13.91 13.46
C LYS A 11 0.30 -12.58 13.80
N THR A 12 1.64 -12.60 13.88
CA THR A 12 2.45 -11.41 14.13
C THR A 12 2.35 -10.42 12.98
N SER A 13 2.42 -10.88 11.73
CA SER A 13 2.33 -10.02 10.54
C SER A 13 0.98 -9.31 10.43
N THR A 14 -0.11 -10.01 10.75
CA THR A 14 -1.45 -9.41 10.75
C THR A 14 -1.60 -8.31 11.82
N GLN A 15 -1.01 -8.52 13.01
CA GLN A 15 -1.02 -7.51 14.07
C GLN A 15 -0.26 -6.24 13.66
N VAL A 16 0.90 -6.41 13.02
CA VAL A 16 1.72 -5.30 12.52
C VAL A 16 0.92 -4.46 11.52
N ILE A 17 0.27 -5.09 10.54
CA ILE A 17 -0.54 -4.37 9.55
C ILE A 17 -1.73 -3.68 10.21
N ASN A 18 -2.40 -4.34 11.16
CA ASN A 18 -3.49 -3.70 11.90
C ASN A 18 -3.03 -2.45 12.66
N ASN A 19 -1.81 -2.45 13.20
CA ASN A 19 -1.25 -1.28 13.86
C ASN A 19 -0.94 -0.15 12.87
N ILE A 20 -0.53 -0.46 11.64
CA ILE A 20 -0.37 0.57 10.59
C ILE A 20 -1.69 1.32 10.40
N TYR A 21 -2.82 0.62 10.27
CA TYR A 21 -4.12 1.27 10.12
C TYR A 21 -4.57 2.03 11.37
N LYS A 22 -4.52 1.39 12.54
CA LYS A 22 -5.15 1.93 13.77
C LYS A 22 -4.28 2.91 14.55
N VAL A 23 -2.97 2.68 14.57
CA VAL A 23 -2.02 3.44 15.39
C VAL A 23 -1.29 4.47 14.54
N ASN A 24 -0.67 4.06 13.43
CA ASN A 24 0.14 4.96 12.61
C ASN A 24 -0.73 5.92 11.80
N LEU A 25 -1.66 5.37 11.01
CA LEU A 25 -2.55 6.16 10.15
C LEU A 25 -3.77 6.68 10.90
N LYS A 26 -4.16 6.02 12.01
CA LYS A 26 -5.33 6.35 12.83
C LYS A 26 -6.59 6.54 11.96
N VAL A 27 -6.78 5.62 11.02
CA VAL A 27 -7.87 5.70 10.03
C VAL A 27 -9.24 5.71 10.68
N LYS A 28 -10.14 6.53 10.15
CA LYS A 28 -11.54 6.62 10.56
C LYS A 28 -12.44 5.89 9.57
N ILE A 29 -13.64 5.54 10.03
CA ILE A 29 -14.67 4.91 9.20
C ILE A 29 -14.95 5.80 7.99
N ASN A 30 -15.12 5.18 6.82
CA ASN A 30 -15.35 5.83 5.52
C ASN A 30 -14.17 6.66 4.95
N GLU A 31 -13.02 6.72 5.62
CA GLU A 31 -11.81 7.26 4.98
C GLU A 31 -11.33 6.33 3.86
N THR A 32 -10.66 6.91 2.87
CA THR A 32 -10.06 6.16 1.76
C THR A 32 -8.56 6.04 1.97
N ILE A 33 -8.05 4.82 1.91
CA ILE A 33 -6.61 4.55 1.90
C ILE A 33 -6.21 4.03 0.53
N LEU A 34 -5.21 4.68 -0.06
CA LEU A 34 -4.56 4.23 -1.28
C LEU A 34 -3.32 3.42 -0.90
N ILE A 35 -3.25 2.20 -1.41
CA ILE A 35 -2.12 1.29 -1.28
C ILE A 35 -1.61 1.07 -2.69
N PHE A 36 -0.31 1.27 -2.89
CA PHE A 36 0.28 1.14 -4.21
C PHE A 36 1.66 0.52 -4.14
N THR A 37 2.07 -0.08 -5.26
CA THR A 37 3.39 -0.67 -5.45
C THR A 37 3.70 -0.70 -6.94
N ASP A 38 4.98 -0.65 -7.28
CA ASP A 38 5.40 -1.04 -8.62
C ASP A 38 5.27 -2.56 -8.79
N ASN A 39 5.42 -3.02 -10.03
CA ASN A 39 5.40 -4.43 -10.40
C ASN A 39 6.80 -5.05 -10.57
N MET A 40 7.85 -4.46 -9.99
CA MET A 40 9.23 -4.95 -10.15
C MET A 40 9.57 -6.09 -9.20
N ASP A 41 9.02 -6.06 -7.98
CA ASP A 41 9.22 -7.11 -6.98
C ASP A 41 7.90 -7.78 -6.61
N THR A 42 7.75 -9.04 -7.02
CA THR A 42 6.56 -9.86 -6.74
C THR A 42 6.28 -9.99 -5.25
N LYS A 43 7.31 -9.96 -4.39
CA LYS A 43 7.12 -10.00 -2.93
C LYS A 43 6.51 -8.70 -2.43
N LEU A 44 6.91 -7.55 -2.97
CA LEU A 44 6.30 -6.27 -2.61
C LEU A 44 4.85 -6.23 -3.09
N THR A 45 4.56 -6.76 -4.28
CA THR A 45 3.20 -6.92 -4.78
C THR A 45 2.34 -7.78 -3.86
N GLU A 46 2.85 -8.92 -3.39
CA GLU A 46 2.15 -9.79 -2.43
C GLU A 46 1.93 -9.09 -1.08
N ILE A 47 2.92 -8.34 -0.59
CA ILE A 47 2.81 -7.56 0.64
C ILE A 47 1.73 -6.49 0.49
N ALA A 48 1.72 -5.73 -0.62
CA ALA A 48 0.72 -4.69 -0.88
C ALA A 48 -0.69 -5.27 -0.92
N LYS A 49 -0.87 -6.42 -1.60
CA LYS A 49 -2.14 -7.18 -1.59
C LYS A 49 -2.54 -7.59 -0.18
N PHE A 50 -1.60 -8.14 0.60
CA PHE A 50 -1.88 -8.58 1.97
C PHE A 50 -2.25 -7.41 2.90
N VAL A 51 -1.61 -6.26 2.74
CA VAL A 51 -1.96 -5.02 3.44
C VAL A 51 -3.37 -4.59 3.05
N ALA A 52 -3.69 -4.55 1.76
CA ALA A 52 -5.02 -4.17 1.26
C ALA A 52 -6.14 -5.08 1.78
N GLU A 53 -5.96 -6.40 1.73
CA GLU A 53 -6.96 -7.35 2.25
C GLU A 53 -7.14 -7.24 3.77
N THR A 54 -6.07 -6.94 4.51
CA THR A 54 -6.17 -6.69 5.94
C THR A 54 -6.92 -5.39 6.23
N GLY A 55 -6.68 -4.34 5.43
CA GLY A 55 -7.33 -3.04 5.50
C GLY A 55 -8.85 -3.07 5.37
N LYS A 56 -9.39 -3.95 4.52
CA LYS A 56 -10.84 -4.10 4.29
C LYS A 56 -11.65 -4.39 5.56
N LYS A 57 -11.01 -4.91 6.61
CA LYS A 57 -11.65 -5.22 7.90
C LYS A 57 -11.96 -3.97 8.74
N HIS A 58 -11.42 -2.80 8.41
CA HIS A 58 -11.52 -1.58 9.23
C HIS A 58 -12.69 -0.64 8.86
N LYS A 59 -13.67 -1.08 8.05
CA LYS A 59 -14.80 -0.25 7.56
C LYS A 59 -14.32 1.05 6.87
N ILE A 60 -13.25 0.92 6.11
CA ILE A 60 -12.64 1.97 5.29
C ILE A 60 -12.74 1.59 3.83
N ASN A 61 -12.58 2.57 2.95
CA ASN A 61 -12.45 2.32 1.52
C ASN A 61 -10.98 2.03 1.18
N ILE A 62 -10.72 0.91 0.52
CA ILE A 62 -9.38 0.51 0.10
C ILE A 62 -9.27 0.65 -1.42
N LYS A 63 -8.35 1.49 -1.88
CA LYS A 63 -7.89 1.51 -3.27
C LYS A 63 -6.53 0.82 -3.33
N HIS A 64 -6.41 -0.22 -4.14
CA HIS A 64 -5.14 -0.90 -4.39
C HIS A 64 -4.75 -0.69 -5.86
N ASN A 65 -3.56 -0.14 -6.10
CA ASN A 65 -3.07 0.17 -7.44
C ASN A 65 -1.64 -0.36 -7.64
N GLU A 66 -1.49 -1.28 -8.59
CA GLU A 66 -0.20 -1.75 -9.06
C GLU A 66 0.13 -1.00 -10.35
N PHE A 67 1.31 -0.37 -10.40
CA PHE A 67 1.73 0.39 -11.58
C PHE A 67 3.03 -0.16 -12.17
N LYS A 68 3.22 0.06 -13.48
CA LYS A 68 4.49 -0.28 -14.13
C LYS A 68 5.57 0.67 -13.64
N ALA A 69 6.71 0.14 -13.20
CA ALA A 69 7.85 0.99 -12.86
C ALA A 69 8.22 1.90 -14.04
N THR A 70 8.57 3.14 -13.71
CA THR A 70 8.96 4.16 -14.69
C THR A 70 10.39 3.94 -15.22
N GLU A 71 11.12 2.97 -14.68
CA GLU A 71 12.48 2.54 -15.06
C GLU A 71 13.54 3.66 -15.07
N ASN A 72 13.20 4.85 -14.55
CA ASN A 72 14.04 6.04 -14.51
C ASN A 72 14.07 6.63 -13.11
N HIS A 73 15.26 6.88 -12.59
CA HIS A 73 15.42 7.56 -11.29
C HIS A 73 14.89 8.99 -11.35
N GLY A 74 14.04 9.35 -10.39
CA GLY A 74 13.47 10.70 -10.29
C GLY A 74 12.30 10.96 -11.24
N ALA A 75 11.85 9.96 -12.01
CA ALA A 75 10.62 10.08 -12.78
C ALA A 75 9.41 10.14 -11.84
N GLU A 76 8.49 11.05 -12.13
CA GLU A 76 7.23 11.18 -11.41
C GLU A 76 6.42 9.87 -11.46
N PRO A 77 5.60 9.58 -10.43
CA PRO A 77 4.64 8.49 -10.49
C PRO A 77 3.70 8.62 -11.68
N PRO A 78 3.19 7.50 -12.22
CA PRO A 78 2.30 7.52 -13.37
C PRO A 78 0.98 8.24 -13.06
N GLU A 79 0.38 8.80 -14.11
CA GLU A 79 -0.91 9.51 -14.09
C GLU A 79 -2.01 8.76 -13.32
N THR A 80 -2.07 7.44 -13.48
CA THR A 80 -3.05 6.57 -12.83
C THR A 80 -2.95 6.61 -11.30
N LEU A 81 -1.75 6.83 -10.75
CA LEU A 81 -1.54 6.96 -9.31
C LEU A 81 -2.03 8.32 -8.81
N TRP A 82 -1.74 9.40 -9.54
CA TRP A 82 -2.23 10.74 -9.24
C TRP A 82 -3.77 10.79 -9.25
N LEU A 83 -4.39 10.21 -10.28
CA LEU A 83 -5.84 10.02 -10.36
C LEU A 83 -6.41 9.25 -9.17
N SER A 84 -5.72 8.19 -8.75
CA SER A 84 -6.17 7.35 -7.64
C SER A 84 -6.15 8.10 -6.30
N ALA A 85 -5.14 8.93 -6.10
CA ALA A 85 -4.91 9.70 -4.89
C ALA A 85 -5.80 10.95 -4.79
N PHE A 86 -5.92 11.71 -5.87
CA PHE A 86 -6.50 13.07 -5.84
C PHE A 86 -7.72 13.26 -6.75
N GLY A 87 -8.01 12.29 -7.63
CA GLY A 87 -9.12 12.35 -8.58
C GLY A 87 -8.78 13.07 -9.89
N SER A 88 -9.78 13.19 -10.77
CA SER A 88 -9.61 13.67 -12.15
C SER A 88 -9.16 15.12 -12.28
N LYS A 89 -9.47 15.97 -11.29
CA LYS A 89 -9.10 17.39 -11.31
C LYS A 89 -7.60 17.64 -11.14
N THR A 90 -6.82 16.64 -10.76
CA THR A 90 -5.38 16.78 -10.54
C THR A 90 -4.57 16.76 -11.84
N LEU A 91 -5.08 16.11 -12.88
CA LEU A 91 -4.38 16.00 -14.15
C LEU A 91 -4.36 17.28 -14.98
N THR A 92 -5.27 18.21 -14.70
CA THR A 92 -5.26 19.51 -15.36
C THR A 92 -4.16 20.45 -14.85
N ALA A 93 -3.46 20.06 -13.77
CA ALA A 93 -2.41 20.85 -13.12
C ALA A 93 -0.99 20.23 -13.28
N LEU A 94 -0.90 19.08 -13.94
CA LEU A 94 0.35 18.42 -14.35
C LEU A 94 0.69 18.83 -15.79
#